data_AF-A0A8J7HV31-F1
#
_entry.id   AF-A0A8J7HV31-F1
#
_cell.length_a   1.000
_cell.length_b   1.000
_cell.length_c   1.000
_cell.angle_alpha   90.00
_cell.angle_beta   90.00
_cell.angle_gamma   90.00
#
_symmetry.space_group_name_H-M   'P 1'
#
loop_
_entity.id
_entity.type
_entity.pdbx_description
1 polymer ?
#
loop_
_entity_poly.entity_id
_entity_poly.type
_entity_poly.pdbx_seq_one_letter_code
_entity_poly.pdbx_strand_id
1 'polypeptide(L)'
;MTSHAQTIRDFIDFSQKNLQLFTDEISASIANILPNLPDDIEQISDAIFEWCEKYPEIYNAFTQIPSSILGSDRAPGGYKTELTVEQIKAELNNRFPQRKLPSQDKPRNQP
;
A
#
# COMPACT_ATOMS: atom_id res chain seq x y z
N MET A 1 -20.46 -5.78 -0.52
CA MET A 1 -19.13 -6.37 -0.29
C MET A 1 -18.17 -5.64 -1.19
N THR A 2 -17.13 -5.04 -0.63
CA THR A 2 -16.04 -4.41 -1.39
C THR A 2 -15.15 -5.53 -1.92
N SER A 3 -14.70 -5.48 -3.17
CA SER A 3 -13.79 -6.51 -3.72
C SER A 3 -12.38 -6.36 -3.12
N HIS A 4 -11.60 -7.44 -3.08
CA HIS A 4 -10.20 -7.40 -2.61
C HIS A 4 -9.37 -6.32 -3.33
N ALA A 5 -9.55 -6.18 -4.66
CA ALA A 5 -8.91 -5.12 -5.44
C ALA A 5 -9.29 -3.71 -4.96
N GLN A 6 -10.56 -3.51 -4.58
CA GLN A 6 -11.02 -2.23 -4.08
C GLN A 6 -10.50 -1.97 -2.66
N THR A 7 -10.40 -2.99 -1.80
CA THR A 7 -9.79 -2.84 -0.48
C THR A 7 -8.33 -2.39 -0.57
N ILE A 8 -7.57 -2.90 -1.54
CA ILE A 8 -6.18 -2.50 -1.75
C ILE A 8 -6.09 -1.04 -2.22
N ARG A 9 -6.97 -0.61 -3.13
CA ARG A 9 -7.06 0.81 -3.54
C ARG A 9 -7.43 1.71 -2.36
N ASP A 10 -8.44 1.31 -1.60
CA ASP A 10 -8.89 2.03 -0.41
C ASP A 10 -7.74 2.19 0.59
N PHE A 11 -6.88 1.17 0.73
CA PHE A 11 -5.66 1.24 1.54
C PHE A 11 -4.61 2.21 0.97
N ILE A 12 -4.39 2.20 -0.35
CA ILE A 12 -3.47 3.13 -1.02
C ILE A 12 -3.95 4.57 -0.80
N ASP A 13 -5.22 4.85 -1.06
CA ASP A 13 -5.83 6.18 -0.88
C ASP A 13 -5.82 6.62 0.59
N PHE A 14 -6.15 5.69 1.50
CA PHE A 14 -6.03 5.90 2.94
C PHE A 14 -4.61 6.33 3.31
N SER A 15 -3.61 5.62 2.81
CA SER A 15 -2.22 5.92 3.13
C SER A 15 -1.80 7.29 2.62
N GLN A 16 -2.26 7.71 1.43
CA GLN A 16 -1.97 9.02 0.87
C GLN A 16 -2.61 10.15 1.68
N LYS A 17 -3.84 9.94 2.17
CA LYS A 17 -4.57 10.94 2.97
C LYS A 17 -4.07 11.04 4.41
N ASN A 18 -3.44 9.99 4.95
CA ASN A 18 -3.05 9.90 6.36
C ASN A 18 -1.54 9.79 6.55
N LEU A 19 -0.77 10.67 5.90
CA LEU A 19 0.70 10.68 5.94
C LEU A 19 1.28 10.64 7.36
N GLN A 20 0.60 11.27 8.33
CA GLN A 20 1.03 11.27 9.74
C GLN A 20 1.07 9.88 10.40
N LEU A 21 0.30 8.92 9.89
CA LEU A 21 0.29 7.54 10.40
C LEU A 21 1.36 6.68 9.76
N PHE A 22 1.91 7.09 8.61
CA PHE A 22 2.94 6.36 7.87
C PHE A 22 4.30 6.99 8.11
N THR A 23 4.81 6.86 9.34
CA THR A 23 6.18 7.26 9.70
C THR A 23 7.21 6.52 8.86
N ASP A 24 8.48 6.94 8.95
CA ASP A 24 9.60 6.28 8.25
C ASP A 24 9.68 4.77 8.57
N GLU A 25 9.47 4.40 9.83
CA GLU A 25 9.50 3.00 10.28
C GLU A 25 8.34 2.19 9.71
N ILE A 26 7.13 2.74 9.77
CA ILE A 26 5.93 2.11 9.24
C ILE A 26 6.03 1.95 7.72
N SER A 27 6.47 3.01 7.03
CA SER A 27 6.69 3.01 5.58
C SER A 27 7.74 1.99 5.15
N ALA A 28 8.84 1.85 5.92
CA ALA A 28 9.85 0.83 5.67
C ALA A 28 9.31 -0.59 5.94
N SER A 29 8.50 -0.76 6.98
CA SER A 29 7.88 -2.05 7.33
C SER A 29 6.98 -2.57 6.22
N ILE A 30 6.07 -1.75 5.70
CA ILE A 30 5.23 -2.18 4.57
C ILE A 30 6.06 -2.40 3.30
N ALA A 31 7.04 -1.54 3.02
CA ALA A 31 7.92 -1.71 1.87
C ALA A 31 8.67 -3.06 1.90
N ASN A 32 8.99 -3.60 3.08
CA ASN A 32 9.66 -4.89 3.23
C ASN A 32 8.77 -6.10 2.88
N ILE A 33 7.45 -5.99 2.99
CA ILE A 33 6.55 -7.09 2.63
C ILE A 33 6.21 -7.08 1.13
N LEU A 34 6.28 -5.91 0.46
CA LEU A 34 5.89 -5.76 -0.95
C LEU A 34 6.55 -6.75 -1.93
N PRO A 35 7.87 -7.06 -1.84
CA PRO A 35 8.51 -8.01 -2.76
C PRO A 35 8.04 -9.44 -2.60
N ASN A 36 7.49 -9.79 -1.43
CA ASN A 36 7.04 -11.15 -1.10
C ASN A 36 5.52 -11.32 -1.31
N LEU A 37 4.85 -10.30 -1.86
CA LEU A 37 3.42 -10.38 -2.13
C LEU A 37 3.13 -11.42 -3.23
N PRO A 38 2.12 -12.27 -3.04
CA PRO A 38 1.74 -13.30 -4.01
C PRO A 38 1.19 -12.67 -5.31
N ASP A 39 1.09 -13.47 -6.37
CA ASP A 39 0.51 -13.05 -7.65
C ASP A 39 -1.02 -13.25 -7.70
N ASP A 40 -1.69 -12.94 -6.59
CA ASP A 40 -3.13 -13.11 -6.42
C ASP A 40 -3.72 -11.95 -5.60
N ILE A 41 -4.83 -11.38 -6.08
CA ILE A 41 -5.39 -10.15 -5.51
C ILE A 41 -5.97 -10.38 -4.12
N GLU A 42 -6.63 -11.52 -3.91
CA GLU A 42 -7.20 -11.89 -2.61
C GLU A 42 -6.07 -12.01 -1.57
N GLN A 43 -5.04 -12.80 -1.89
CA GLN A 43 -3.90 -12.95 -0.98
C GLN A 43 -3.09 -11.67 -0.78
N ILE A 44 -3.01 -10.76 -1.76
CA ILE A 44 -2.40 -9.43 -1.56
C ILE A 44 -3.21 -8.62 -0.55
N SER A 45 -4.55 -8.61 -0.69
CA SER A 45 -5.43 -7.92 0.24
C SER A 45 -5.26 -8.48 1.66
N ASP A 46 -5.19 -9.80 1.80
CA ASP A 46 -5.00 -10.46 3.09
C ASP A 46 -3.64 -10.12 3.69
N ALA A 47 -2.55 -10.16 2.91
CA ALA A 47 -1.22 -9.78 3.39
C ALA A 47 -1.15 -8.31 3.89
N ILE A 48 -1.88 -7.39 3.25
CA ILE A 48 -2.00 -6.00 3.72
C ILE A 48 -2.79 -5.92 5.01
N PHE A 49 -3.89 -6.67 5.14
CA PHE A 49 -4.67 -6.74 6.38
C PHE A 49 -3.85 -7.31 7.53
N GLU A 50 -3.20 -8.45 7.34
CA GLU A 50 -2.32 -9.09 8.33
C GLU A 50 -1.18 -8.15 8.74
N TRP A 51 -0.68 -7.34 7.81
CA TRP A 51 0.29 -6.30 8.16
C TRP A 51 -0.34 -5.19 8.98
N CYS A 52 -1.51 -4.66 8.60
CA CYS A 52 -2.23 -3.65 9.36
C CYS A 52 -2.49 -4.11 10.80
N GLU A 53 -2.85 -5.38 11.01
CA GLU A 53 -3.10 -5.94 12.36
C GLU A 53 -1.88 -5.84 13.29
N LYS A 54 -0.66 -5.76 12.74
CA LYS A 54 0.57 -5.54 13.53
C LYS A 54 0.73 -4.09 13.99
N TYR A 55 -0.03 -3.16 13.42
CA TYR A 55 0.00 -1.72 13.69
C TYR A 55 -1.41 -1.23 14.07
N PRO A 56 -1.80 -1.33 15.35
CA PRO A 56 -3.16 -1.02 15.80
C PRO A 56 -3.65 0.38 15.40
N GLU A 57 -2.76 1.38 15.35
CA GLU A 57 -3.09 2.73 14.90
C GLU A 57 -3.49 2.80 13.42
N ILE A 58 -2.84 2.01 12.57
CA ILE A 58 -3.15 1.91 11.14
C ILE A 58 -4.42 1.09 10.96
N TYR A 59 -4.51 -0.07 11.59
CA TYR A 59 -5.68 -0.95 11.49
C TYR A 59 -6.95 -0.23 11.93
N ASN A 60 -6.91 0.44 13.09
CA ASN A 60 -8.05 1.16 13.61
C ASN A 60 -8.41 2.35 12.70
N ALA A 61 -7.43 3.12 12.24
CA ALA A 61 -7.70 4.22 11.31
C ALA A 61 -8.27 3.71 9.98
N PHE A 62 -7.75 2.62 9.42
CA PHE A 62 -8.21 2.08 8.14
C PHE A 62 -9.62 1.48 8.23
N THR A 63 -9.91 0.72 9.28
CA THR A 63 -11.21 0.07 9.49
C THR A 63 -12.32 1.03 9.94
N GLN A 64 -11.96 2.15 10.58
CA GLN A 64 -12.93 3.16 10.99
C GLN A 64 -13.32 4.15 9.89
N ILE A 65 -12.60 4.20 8.76
CA ILE A 65 -12.96 5.14 7.71
C ILE A 65 -14.24 4.63 7.02
N PRO A 66 -15.30 5.45 6.98
CA PRO A 66 -16.49 5.10 6.24
C PRO A 66 -16.11 4.90 4.77
N SER A 67 -16.59 3.83 4.14
CA SER A 67 -16.38 3.59 2.70
C SER A 67 -16.84 4.76 1.82
N SER A 68 -17.68 5.66 2.36
CA SER A 68 -18.07 6.91 1.71
C SER A 68 -16.92 7.94 1.57
N ILE A 69 -15.87 7.87 2.40
CA ILE A 69 -14.76 8.84 2.46
C ILE A 69 -13.51 8.35 1.71
N LEU A 70 -13.32 7.03 1.57
CA LEU A 70 -12.16 6.49 0.86
C LEU A 70 -12.25 6.72 -0.64
N GLY A 71 -13.45 6.68 -1.22
CA GLY A 71 -13.63 6.94 -2.65
C GLY A 71 -15.02 6.58 -3.15
N SER A 72 -16.08 6.95 -2.41
CA SER A 72 -17.44 6.77 -2.91
C SER A 72 -17.93 7.93 -3.79
N ASP A 73 -17.03 8.59 -4.53
CA ASP A 73 -17.41 9.19 -5.81
C ASP A 73 -17.58 8.05 -6.82
N ARG A 74 -18.60 7.24 -6.54
CA ARG A 74 -19.19 6.25 -7.42
C ARG A 74 -19.79 7.00 -8.59
N ALA A 75 -18.97 7.35 -9.58
CA ALA A 75 -19.49 7.59 -10.91
C ALA A 75 -20.30 6.34 -11.32
N PRO A 76 -21.50 6.48 -11.92
CA PRO A 76 -22.27 5.35 -12.43
C PRO A 76 -21.51 4.75 -13.60
N GLY A 77 -20.63 3.80 -13.29
CA GLY A 77 -19.58 3.31 -14.17
C GLY A 77 -18.33 2.98 -13.37
N GLY A 78 -18.50 2.22 -12.28
CA GLY A 78 -17.40 1.77 -11.41
C GLY A 78 -16.21 1.29 -12.24
N TYR A 79 -15.00 1.61 -11.77
CA TYR A 79 -13.72 1.43 -12.47
C TYR A 79 -13.81 0.36 -13.57
N LYS A 80 -13.87 0.82 -14.82
CA LYS A 80 -14.10 0.00 -16.03
C LYS A 80 -13.00 -1.06 -16.27
N THR A 81 -11.95 -1.02 -15.46
CA THR A 81 -10.79 -1.92 -15.48
C THR A 81 -10.58 -2.46 -14.06
N GLU A 82 -10.76 -3.77 -13.93
CA GLU A 82 -10.20 -4.55 -12.83
C GLU A 82 -8.68 -4.25 -12.82
N LEU A 83 -8.12 -3.80 -11.69
CA LEU A 83 -6.66 -3.69 -11.60
C LEU A 83 -6.07 -5.09 -11.70
N THR A 84 -5.05 -5.24 -12.53
CA THR A 84 -4.24 -6.45 -12.50
C THR A 84 -3.35 -6.46 -11.25
N VAL A 85 -2.92 -7.65 -10.86
CA VAL A 85 -1.90 -7.86 -9.81
C VAL A 85 -0.68 -6.97 -10.03
N GLU A 86 -0.20 -6.85 -11.28
CA GLU A 86 0.96 -6.02 -11.62
C GLU A 86 0.71 -4.54 -11.33
N GLN A 87 -0.47 -4.02 -11.67
CA GLN A 87 -0.82 -2.63 -11.40
C GLN A 87 -0.92 -2.36 -9.89
N ILE A 88 -1.53 -3.27 -9.14
CA ILE A 88 -1.59 -3.20 -7.68
C ILE A 88 -0.19 -3.15 -7.07
N LYS A 89 0.67 -4.09 -7.47
CA LYS A 89 2.07 -4.13 -6.99
C LYS A 89 2.82 -2.86 -7.37
N ALA A 90 2.60 -2.32 -8.57
CA ALA A 90 3.22 -1.08 -9.00
C ALA A 90 2.76 0.13 -8.17
N GLU A 91 1.46 0.26 -7.89
CA GLU A 91 0.93 1.34 -7.06
C GLU A 91 1.44 1.27 -5.61
N LEU A 92 1.46 0.07 -5.02
CA LEU A 92 2.01 -0.13 -3.68
C LEU A 92 3.51 0.21 -3.61
N ASN A 93 4.29 -0.22 -4.60
CA ASN A 93 5.73 0.10 -4.67
C ASN A 93 5.98 1.59 -4.91
N ASN A 94 5.14 2.27 -5.70
CA ASN A 94 5.25 3.72 -5.88
C ASN A 94 4.92 4.46 -4.58
N ARG A 95 3.96 3.94 -3.80
CA ARG A 95 3.56 4.53 -2.53
C ARG A 95 4.59 4.32 -1.42
N PHE A 96 5.09 3.09 -1.32
CA PHE A 96 6.07 2.67 -0.33
C PHE A 96 7.30 2.15 -1.04
N PRO A 97 8.09 3.04 -1.65
CA PRO A 97 9.30 2.61 -2.33
C PRO A 97 10.19 1.92 -1.31
N GLN A 98 10.66 0.72 -1.64
CA GLN A 98 11.80 0.15 -0.95
C GLN A 98 12.89 1.21 -0.96
N ARG A 99 13.22 1.75 0.22
CA ARG A 99 14.46 2.52 0.36
C ARG A 99 15.56 1.53 -0.01
N LYS A 100 16.03 1.58 -1.26
CA LYS A 100 17.42 1.25 -1.52
C LYS A 100 18.16 2.20 -0.59
N LEU A 101 18.68 1.68 0.53
CA LEU A 101 19.82 2.30 1.19
C LEU A 101 20.70 2.79 0.03
N PRO A 102 21.05 4.09 -0.05
CA PRO A 102 21.94 4.54 -1.11
C PRO A 102 23.12 3.59 -1.02
N SER A 103 23.33 2.81 -2.08
CA SER A 103 24.56 2.06 -2.26
C SER A 103 25.63 3.08 -1.93
N GLN A 104 26.39 2.82 -0.86
CA GLN A 104 27.56 3.59 -0.52
C GLN A 104 28.45 3.46 -1.76
N ASP A 105 28.32 4.42 -2.67
CA ASP A 105 29.25 4.62 -3.76
C ASP A 105 30.54 4.99 -3.04
N LYS A 106 31.32 3.94 -2.85
CA LYS A 106 32.64 3.94 -2.26
C LYS A 106 33.36 5.17 -2.81
N PRO A 107 33.93 6.09 -2.00
CA PRO A 107 34.84 7.06 -2.56
C PRO A 107 36.00 6.27 -3.15
N ARG A 108 35.97 6.09 -4.48
CA ARG A 108 37.08 5.52 -5.21
C ARG A 108 38.14 6.60 -5.24
N ASN A 109 39.04 6.51 -4.26
CA ASN A 109 40.28 7.25 -4.21
C ASN A 109 40.91 7.33 -5.61
N GLN A 110 41.27 8.57 -5.96
CA GLN A 110 42.43 9.05 -6.73
C GLN A 110 43.31 8.03 -7.47
N PRO A 111 43.85 8.48 -8.60
CA PRO A 111 45.22 9.02 -8.57
C PRO A 111 45.27 10.55 -8.48
#